data_AF-A0A959GR80-F1
#
_entry.id   AF-A0A959GR80-F1
#
_cell.length_a   1.000
_cell.length_b   1.000
_cell.length_c   1.000
_cell.angle_alpha   90.00
_cell.angle_beta   90.00
_cell.angle_gamma   90.00
#
_symmetry.space_group_name_H-M   'P 1'
#
loop_
_entity.id
_entity.type
_entity.pdbx_description
1 polymer ?
#
loop_
_entity_poly.entity_id
_entity_poly.type
_entity_poly.pdbx_seq_one_letter_code
_entity_poly.pdbx_strand_id
1 'polypeptide(L)'
;MNRRLPFLLVQAAAVSVFLARAWQHLYWDAPYRALFWDEAWMKSLVESTMDITWREYVTSPQTDAFIQHLILASGWLYIACALAAFFINRLGRVGRVLLWLGAINLLFLAALYCKEKFFFIGQFFEYTLQWGAPAMLAILAKDPDKPWSSRFVLFVKIAIALTFTCHGLYAVGFYPRPGNFLEMVMNILPVNETGAIHFLNTAGALDFLLSLALFLPGRWPLAALVYASFWGLATSIARVWAYFHWAFWDSALKHWLHESVMRFPHFLVPLALLLYFWGRMKRRR
;
A
#
# COMPACT_ATOMS: atom_id res chain seq x y z
N MET A 1 -13.55 -25.55 -8.46
CA MET A 1 -13.56 -24.29 -7.70
C MET A 1 -13.03 -23.16 -8.57
N ASN A 2 -13.74 -22.03 -8.55
CA ASN A 2 -13.61 -20.93 -9.51
C ASN A 2 -12.32 -20.10 -9.26
N ARG A 3 -11.33 -20.15 -10.17
CA ARG A 3 -10.10 -19.31 -10.10
C ARG A 3 -10.42 -17.81 -10.17
N ARG A 4 -11.65 -17.48 -10.58
CA ARG A 4 -12.23 -16.15 -10.61
C ARG A 4 -12.20 -15.46 -9.25
N LEU A 5 -12.42 -16.14 -8.13
CA LEU A 5 -12.50 -15.45 -6.84
C LEU A 5 -11.13 -14.89 -6.38
N PRO A 6 -10.03 -15.66 -6.36
CA PRO A 6 -8.69 -15.09 -6.13
C PRO A 6 -8.35 -13.95 -7.10
N PHE A 7 -8.71 -14.07 -8.38
CA PHE A 7 -8.51 -13.02 -9.37
C PHE A 7 -9.28 -11.73 -9.01
N LEU A 8 -10.57 -11.85 -8.68
CA LEU A 8 -11.42 -10.72 -8.30
C LEU A 8 -10.92 -10.02 -7.03
N LEU A 9 -10.34 -10.76 -6.08
CA LEU A 9 -9.76 -10.17 -4.86
C LEU A 9 -8.49 -9.35 -5.18
N VAL A 10 -7.60 -9.86 -6.04
CA VAL A 10 -6.44 -9.09 -6.52
C VAL A 10 -6.91 -7.88 -7.35
N GLN A 11 -7.97 -8.04 -8.14
CA GLN A 11 -8.59 -6.94 -8.88
C GLN A 11 -9.13 -5.86 -7.95
N ALA A 12 -9.89 -6.25 -6.93
CA ALA A 12 -10.41 -5.33 -5.92
C ALA A 12 -9.28 -4.61 -5.16
N ALA A 13 -8.18 -5.31 -4.84
CA ALA A 13 -7.00 -4.72 -4.22
C ALA A 13 -6.33 -3.65 -5.09
N ALA A 14 -6.20 -3.90 -6.40
CA ALA A 14 -5.65 -2.93 -7.34
C ALA A 14 -6.57 -1.72 -7.52
N VAL A 15 -7.89 -1.95 -7.66
CA VAL A 15 -8.89 -0.87 -7.77
C VAL A 15 -8.87 -0.01 -6.52
N SER A 16 -8.89 -0.61 -5.33
CA SER A 16 -8.93 0.12 -4.06
C SER A 16 -7.71 1.01 -3.87
N VAL A 17 -6.50 0.48 -4.13
CA VAL A 17 -5.28 1.28 -3.95
C VAL A 17 -5.20 2.43 -4.93
N PHE A 18 -5.60 2.23 -6.20
CA PHE A 18 -5.63 3.33 -7.17
C PHE A 18 -6.68 4.39 -6.83
N LEU A 19 -7.92 4.00 -6.47
CA LEU A 19 -8.94 4.98 -6.10
C LEU A 19 -8.55 5.78 -4.85
N ALA A 20 -7.99 5.11 -3.84
CA ALA A 20 -7.56 5.77 -2.63
C ALA A 20 -6.36 6.71 -2.85
N ARG A 21 -5.40 6.32 -3.70
CA ARG A 21 -4.26 7.18 -4.05
C ARG A 21 -4.69 8.32 -4.97
N ALA A 22 -5.65 8.11 -5.86
CA ALA A 22 -6.29 9.19 -6.62
C ALA A 22 -6.94 10.21 -5.69
N TRP A 23 -7.75 9.75 -4.73
CA TRP A 23 -8.34 10.62 -3.71
C TRP A 23 -7.25 11.41 -2.99
N GLN A 24 -6.19 10.72 -2.56
CA GLN A 24 -5.09 11.37 -1.89
C GLN A 24 -4.51 12.52 -2.73
N HIS A 25 -4.16 12.28 -3.98
CA HIS A 25 -3.47 13.29 -4.79
C HIS A 25 -4.37 14.43 -5.26
N LEU A 26 -5.70 14.21 -5.34
CA LEU A 26 -6.63 15.22 -5.81
C LEU A 26 -7.13 16.15 -4.70
N TYR A 27 -7.17 15.66 -3.45
CA TYR A 27 -7.70 16.43 -2.30
C TYR A 27 -6.65 16.75 -1.24
N TRP A 28 -5.55 16.00 -1.22
CA TRP A 28 -4.49 16.10 -0.22
C TRP A 28 -3.13 16.24 -0.92
N ASP A 29 -2.08 16.47 -0.12
CA ASP A 29 -0.73 16.53 -0.65
C ASP A 29 -0.11 15.12 -0.78
N ALA A 30 0.94 15.03 -1.59
CA ALA A 30 1.80 13.87 -1.73
C ALA A 30 3.27 14.31 -1.67
N PRO A 31 4.21 13.46 -1.23
CA PRO A 31 5.58 13.85 -0.88
C PRO A 31 6.50 14.16 -2.10
N TYR A 32 5.97 14.79 -3.14
CA TYR A 32 6.74 15.22 -4.32
C TYR A 32 7.71 16.35 -3.95
N ARG A 33 7.27 17.27 -3.09
CA ARG A 33 8.12 18.34 -2.54
C ARG A 33 9.33 17.80 -1.77
N ALA A 34 9.21 16.61 -1.16
CA ALA A 34 10.33 15.96 -0.49
C ALA A 34 11.50 15.67 -1.45
N LEU A 35 11.24 15.49 -2.75
CA LEU A 35 12.28 15.37 -3.76
C LEU A 35 12.61 16.72 -4.39
N PHE A 36 11.61 17.40 -4.94
CA PHE A 36 11.84 18.60 -5.77
C PHE A 36 12.38 19.78 -4.97
N TRP A 37 12.12 19.88 -3.67
CA TRP A 37 12.69 20.91 -2.79
C TRP A 37 13.84 20.42 -1.92
N ASP A 38 14.43 19.26 -2.23
CA ASP A 38 15.65 18.82 -1.54
C ASP A 38 16.89 19.49 -2.14
N GLU A 39 17.51 20.40 -1.39
CA GLU A 39 18.67 21.16 -1.86
C GLU A 39 19.84 20.26 -2.26
N ALA A 40 20.11 19.20 -1.49
CA ALA A 40 21.26 18.33 -1.74
C ALA A 40 21.10 17.55 -3.06
N TRP A 41 19.87 17.26 -3.47
CA TRP A 41 19.59 16.46 -4.67
C TRP A 41 19.32 17.34 -5.89
N MET A 42 18.62 18.46 -5.69
CA MET A 42 18.07 19.25 -6.79
C MET A 42 18.89 20.49 -7.13
N LYS A 43 19.67 21.06 -6.20
CA LYS A 43 20.38 22.32 -6.44
C LYS A 43 21.26 22.30 -7.67
N SER A 44 22.19 21.35 -7.76
CA SER A 44 23.10 21.25 -8.90
C SER A 44 22.36 21.03 -10.21
N LEU A 45 21.25 20.27 -10.19
CA LEU A 45 20.43 20.04 -11.38
C LEU A 45 19.71 21.32 -11.81
N VAL A 46 19.10 22.04 -10.86
CA VAL A 46 18.37 23.29 -11.11
C VAL A 46 19.31 24.37 -11.62
N GLU A 47 20.39 24.66 -10.89
CA GLU A 47 21.32 25.75 -11.23
C GLU A 47 22.07 25.48 -12.55
N SER A 48 22.27 24.21 -12.95
CA SER A 48 22.91 23.87 -14.22
C SER A 48 21.97 23.82 -15.43
N THR A 49 20.66 23.70 -15.23
CA THR A 49 19.71 23.50 -16.34
C THR A 49 18.71 24.64 -16.53
N MET A 50 18.41 25.39 -15.47
CA MET A 50 17.35 26.40 -15.47
C MET A 50 17.88 27.84 -15.43
N ASP A 51 19.19 28.04 -15.27
CA ASP A 51 19.83 29.36 -15.16
C ASP A 51 19.21 30.26 -14.08
N ILE A 52 18.75 29.65 -12.99
CA ILE A 52 18.20 30.31 -11.79
C ILE A 52 18.91 29.78 -10.55
N THR A 53 19.02 30.61 -9.51
CA THR A 53 19.57 30.20 -8.22
C THR A 53 18.64 29.24 -7.49
N TRP A 54 19.19 28.42 -6.59
CA TRP A 54 18.38 27.58 -5.70
C TRP A 54 17.32 28.37 -4.94
N ARG A 55 17.68 29.57 -4.44
CA ARG A 55 16.76 30.45 -3.71
C ARG A 55 15.58 30.88 -4.57
N GLU A 56 15.83 31.27 -5.82
CA GLU A 56 14.76 31.64 -6.76
C GLU A 56 13.87 30.44 -7.07
N TYR A 57 14.44 29.25 -7.24
CA TYR A 57 13.69 28.04 -7.52
C TYR A 57 12.72 27.65 -6.39
N VAL A 58 13.17 27.61 -5.13
CA VAL A 58 12.32 27.21 -3.99
C VAL A 58 11.33 28.28 -3.54
N THR A 59 11.57 29.55 -3.89
CA THR A 59 10.64 30.66 -3.59
C THR A 59 9.71 30.99 -4.75
N SER A 60 9.89 30.36 -5.92
CA SER A 60 9.08 30.57 -7.11
C SER A 60 7.67 29.96 -6.97
N PRO A 61 6.60 30.76 -7.13
CA PRO A 61 5.24 30.24 -7.25
C PRO A 61 5.05 29.30 -8.44
N GLN A 62 5.84 29.47 -9.51
CA GLN A 62 5.78 28.61 -10.70
C GLN A 62 6.32 27.21 -10.40
N THR A 63 7.39 27.09 -9.62
CA THR A 63 7.92 25.81 -9.15
C THR A 63 6.89 25.07 -8.30
N ASP A 64 6.26 25.75 -7.33
CA ASP A 64 5.22 25.13 -6.49
C ASP A 64 4.02 24.68 -7.33
N ALA A 65 3.55 25.52 -8.27
CA ALA A 65 2.47 25.17 -9.18
C ALA A 65 2.83 23.96 -10.05
N PHE A 66 4.05 23.87 -10.57
CA PHE A 66 4.53 22.70 -11.31
C PHE A 66 4.47 21.42 -10.47
N ILE A 67 4.98 21.45 -9.24
CA ILE A 67 4.93 20.31 -8.33
C ILE A 67 3.48 19.93 -8.03
N GLN A 68 2.61 20.92 -7.80
CA GLN A 68 1.19 20.69 -7.59
C GLN A 68 0.52 20.05 -8.81
N HIS A 69 0.85 20.48 -10.03
CA HIS A 69 0.34 19.87 -11.25
C HIS A 69 0.83 18.42 -11.43
N LEU A 70 2.07 18.10 -11.04
CA LEU A 70 2.56 16.71 -11.05
C LEU A 70 1.79 15.81 -10.07
N ILE A 71 1.48 16.32 -8.88
CA ILE A 71 0.67 15.62 -7.88
C ILE A 71 -0.72 15.34 -8.46
N LEU A 72 -1.40 16.37 -8.98
CA LEU A 72 -2.73 16.24 -9.59
C LEU A 72 -2.73 15.30 -10.81
N ALA A 73 -1.72 15.39 -11.68
CA ALA A 73 -1.56 14.51 -12.84
C ALA A 73 -1.41 13.04 -12.41
N SER A 74 -0.67 12.78 -11.32
CA SER A 74 -0.55 11.45 -10.73
C SER A 74 -1.89 10.95 -10.17
N GLY A 75 -2.69 11.84 -9.58
CA GLY A 75 -4.06 11.54 -9.17
C GLY A 75 -4.96 11.11 -10.32
N TRP A 76 -4.95 11.86 -11.43
CA TRP A 76 -5.71 11.50 -12.64
C TRP A 76 -5.20 10.21 -13.30
N LEU A 77 -3.89 9.97 -13.31
CA LEU A 77 -3.32 8.70 -13.73
C LEU A 77 -3.88 7.55 -12.89
N TYR A 78 -3.96 7.71 -11.56
CA TYR A 78 -4.54 6.67 -10.71
C TYR A 78 -6.03 6.43 -10.97
N ILE A 79 -6.82 7.45 -11.33
CA ILE A 79 -8.20 7.25 -11.80
C ILE A 79 -8.22 6.38 -13.07
N ALA A 80 -7.40 6.72 -14.05
CA ALA A 80 -7.30 5.92 -15.29
C ALA A 80 -6.87 4.47 -15.00
N CYS A 81 -5.90 4.27 -14.10
CA CYS A 81 -5.45 2.95 -13.66
C CYS A 81 -6.55 2.18 -12.90
N ALA A 82 -7.36 2.84 -12.06
CA ALA A 82 -8.48 2.21 -11.36
C ALA A 82 -9.56 1.73 -12.34
N LEU A 83 -9.93 2.57 -13.32
CA LEU A 83 -10.85 2.19 -14.39
C LEU A 83 -10.27 1.04 -15.23
N ALA A 84 -8.97 1.10 -15.54
CA ALA A 84 -8.29 0.03 -16.26
C ALA A 84 -8.28 -1.29 -15.48
N ALA A 85 -8.05 -1.24 -14.16
CA ALA A 85 -8.13 -2.40 -13.27
C ALA A 85 -9.54 -3.00 -13.25
N PHE A 86 -10.58 -2.15 -13.16
CA PHE A 86 -11.97 -2.59 -13.13
C PHE A 86 -12.39 -3.25 -14.45
N PHE A 87 -12.01 -2.67 -15.59
CA PHE A 87 -12.33 -3.19 -16.93
C PHE A 87 -11.23 -4.04 -17.56
N ILE A 88 -10.32 -4.60 -16.77
CA ILE A 88 -9.10 -5.25 -17.26
C ILE A 88 -9.36 -6.37 -18.28
N ASN A 89 -10.43 -7.15 -18.08
CA ASN A 89 -10.83 -8.24 -18.98
C ASN A 89 -11.29 -7.76 -20.36
N ARG A 90 -11.71 -6.49 -20.49
CA ARG A 90 -12.12 -5.87 -21.76
C ARG A 90 -10.96 -5.13 -22.44
N LEU A 91 -10.07 -4.54 -21.65
CA LEU A 91 -8.98 -3.69 -22.16
C LEU A 91 -7.73 -4.47 -22.59
N GLY A 92 -7.61 -5.74 -22.19
CA GLY A 92 -6.53 -6.63 -22.62
C GLY A 92 -5.13 -6.03 -22.39
N ARG A 93 -4.34 -5.88 -23.47
CA ARG A 93 -2.96 -5.35 -23.38
C ARG A 93 -2.91 -3.92 -22.87
N VAL A 94 -3.81 -3.04 -23.31
CA VAL A 94 -3.82 -1.62 -22.92
C VAL A 94 -4.06 -1.50 -21.42
N GLY A 95 -5.05 -2.23 -20.89
CA GLY A 95 -5.33 -2.25 -19.46
C GLY A 95 -4.11 -2.68 -18.65
N ARG A 96 -3.40 -3.73 -19.08
CA ARG A 96 -2.18 -4.17 -18.38
C ARG A 96 -1.05 -3.14 -18.42
N VAL A 97 -0.88 -2.41 -19.54
CA VAL A 97 0.12 -1.34 -19.62
C VAL A 97 -0.20 -0.24 -18.61
N LEU A 98 -1.47 0.18 -18.51
CA LEU A 98 -1.90 1.14 -17.51
C LEU A 98 -1.68 0.64 -16.07
N LEU A 99 -1.91 -0.65 -15.81
CA LEU A 99 -1.61 -1.23 -14.48
C LEU A 99 -0.11 -1.19 -14.15
N TRP A 100 0.76 -1.48 -15.12
CA TRP A 100 2.21 -1.40 -14.92
C TRP A 100 2.69 0.04 -14.72
N LEU A 101 2.18 0.99 -15.51
CA LEU A 101 2.46 2.41 -15.33
C LEU A 101 2.03 2.87 -13.93
N GLY A 102 0.82 2.50 -13.50
CA GLY A 102 0.32 2.78 -12.16
C GLY A 102 1.17 2.13 -11.06
N ALA A 103 1.59 0.88 -11.23
CA ALA A 103 2.46 0.18 -10.29
C ALA A 103 3.84 0.86 -10.15
N ILE A 104 4.44 1.28 -11.27
CA ILE A 104 5.71 2.03 -11.28
C ILE A 104 5.52 3.38 -10.58
N ASN A 105 4.42 4.09 -10.85
CA ASN A 105 4.14 5.36 -10.17
C ASN A 105 3.93 5.17 -8.65
N LEU A 106 3.27 4.09 -8.21
CA LEU A 106 3.15 3.74 -6.79
C LEU A 106 4.49 3.34 -6.16
N LEU A 107 5.38 2.69 -6.91
CA LEU A 107 6.74 2.37 -6.47
C LEU A 107 7.57 3.65 -6.28
N PHE A 108 7.48 4.58 -7.23
CA PHE A 108 8.08 5.91 -7.11
C PHE A 108 7.53 6.66 -5.89
N LEU A 109 6.21 6.66 -5.70
CA LEU A 109 5.57 7.24 -4.51
C LEU A 109 6.09 6.60 -3.21
N ALA A 110 6.25 5.28 -3.17
CA ALA A 110 6.83 4.60 -2.00
C ALA A 110 8.27 5.04 -1.71
N ALA A 111 9.07 5.32 -2.75
CA ALA A 111 10.41 5.87 -2.60
C ALA A 111 10.38 7.31 -2.05
N LEU A 112 9.43 8.14 -2.49
CA LEU A 112 9.24 9.49 -1.95
C LEU A 112 8.89 9.47 -0.45
N TYR A 113 7.96 8.59 -0.03
CA TYR A 113 7.66 8.41 1.39
C TYR A 113 8.84 7.89 2.20
N CYS A 114 9.63 6.98 1.62
CA CYS A 114 10.86 6.52 2.26
C CYS A 114 11.83 7.68 2.49
N LYS A 115 12.00 8.54 1.49
CA LYS A 115 12.82 9.76 1.60
C LYS A 115 12.29 10.72 2.68
N GLU A 116 10.99 10.98 2.69
CA GLU A 116 10.33 11.83 3.70
C GLU A 116 10.51 11.27 5.13
N LYS A 117 10.63 9.94 5.25
CA LYS A 117 10.93 9.23 6.51
C LYS A 117 12.43 8.96 6.69
N PHE A 118 13.29 9.88 6.28
CA PHE A 118 14.75 9.79 6.47
C PHE A 118 15.38 8.49 5.96
N PHE A 119 14.87 7.97 4.84
CA PHE A 119 15.30 6.71 4.21
C PHE A 119 15.15 5.46 5.09
N PHE A 120 14.17 5.44 6.00
CA PHE A 120 13.78 4.20 6.67
C PHE A 120 13.24 3.20 5.64
N ILE A 121 14.07 2.23 5.26
CA ILE A 121 13.73 1.25 4.22
C ILE A 121 12.49 0.42 4.56
N GLY A 122 12.17 0.31 5.85
CA GLY A 122 10.88 -0.23 6.30
C GLY A 122 9.69 0.48 5.66
N GLN A 123 9.71 1.80 5.51
CA GLN A 123 8.63 2.56 4.90
C GLN A 123 8.39 2.13 3.45
N PHE A 124 9.47 1.93 2.70
CA PHE A 124 9.40 1.51 1.31
C PHE A 124 8.78 0.12 1.17
N PHE A 125 9.24 -0.82 1.98
CA PHE A 125 8.77 -2.21 1.93
C PHE A 125 7.40 -2.43 2.59
N GLU A 126 6.97 -1.57 3.52
CA GLU A 126 5.59 -1.54 4.01
C GLU A 126 4.61 -1.30 2.85
N TYR A 127 5.00 -0.49 1.85
CA TYR A 127 4.19 -0.25 0.66
C TYR A 127 4.23 -1.36 -0.39
N THR A 128 4.88 -2.50 -0.14
CA THR A 128 5.07 -3.57 -1.13
C THR A 128 3.76 -4.10 -1.70
N LEU A 129 2.75 -4.35 -0.87
CA LEU A 129 1.44 -4.80 -1.38
C LEU A 129 0.66 -3.71 -2.13
N GLN A 130 0.96 -2.42 -1.92
CA GLN A 130 0.27 -1.34 -2.60
C GLN A 130 0.65 -1.26 -4.09
N TRP A 131 1.95 -1.25 -4.42
CA TRP A 131 2.39 -1.34 -5.81
C TRP A 131 2.38 -2.77 -6.35
N GLY A 132 2.50 -3.76 -5.46
CA GLY A 132 2.45 -5.18 -5.82
C GLY A 132 1.09 -5.63 -6.33
N ALA A 133 -0.02 -5.19 -5.73
CA ALA A 133 -1.37 -5.58 -6.16
C ALA A 133 -1.67 -5.28 -7.64
N PRO A 134 -1.46 -4.06 -8.17
CA PRO A 134 -1.68 -3.80 -9.60
C PRO A 134 -0.71 -4.57 -10.51
N ALA A 135 0.56 -4.75 -10.10
CA ALA A 135 1.50 -5.61 -10.83
C ALA A 135 1.02 -7.08 -10.89
N MET A 136 0.53 -7.61 -9.77
CA MET A 136 -0.06 -8.95 -9.69
C MET A 136 -1.28 -9.07 -10.62
N LEU A 137 -2.17 -8.09 -10.62
CA LEU A 137 -3.33 -8.06 -11.52
C LEU A 137 -2.89 -8.05 -12.99
N ALA A 138 -1.89 -7.24 -13.34
CA ALA A 138 -1.38 -7.17 -14.70
C ALA A 138 -0.80 -8.51 -15.19
N ILE A 139 -0.11 -9.24 -14.31
CA ILE A 139 0.42 -10.59 -14.58
C ILE A 139 -0.73 -11.58 -14.77
N LEU A 140 -1.70 -11.60 -13.85
CA LEU A 140 -2.82 -12.54 -13.88
C LEU A 140 -3.76 -12.30 -15.06
N ALA A 141 -3.98 -11.04 -15.44
CA ALA A 141 -4.82 -10.65 -16.56
C ALA A 141 -4.28 -11.11 -17.93
N LYS A 142 -3.02 -11.57 -18.01
CA LYS A 142 -2.49 -12.15 -19.24
C LYS A 142 -3.20 -13.46 -19.60
N ASP A 143 -3.33 -14.35 -18.62
CA ASP A 143 -3.94 -15.66 -18.78
C ASP A 143 -4.79 -15.97 -17.52
N PRO A 144 -6.00 -15.39 -17.37
CA PRO A 144 -6.78 -15.48 -16.12
C PRO A 144 -7.12 -16.91 -15.70
N ASP A 145 -7.25 -17.81 -16.67
CA ASP A 145 -7.56 -19.21 -16.45
C ASP A 145 -6.32 -20.05 -16.10
N LYS A 146 -5.09 -19.52 -16.25
CA LYS A 146 -3.86 -20.26 -15.96
C LYS A 146 -3.68 -20.43 -14.45
N PRO A 147 -3.25 -21.63 -13.97
CA PRO A 147 -2.87 -21.76 -12.56
C PRO A 147 -1.71 -20.81 -12.24
N TRP A 148 -1.73 -20.25 -11.04
CA TRP A 148 -0.63 -19.43 -10.55
C TRP A 148 0.65 -20.26 -10.54
N SER A 149 1.70 -19.76 -11.18
CA SER A 149 3.00 -20.43 -11.23
C SER A 149 3.66 -20.39 -9.85
N SER A 150 4.57 -21.33 -9.59
CA SER A 150 5.31 -21.35 -8.31
C SER A 150 6.11 -20.06 -8.09
N ARG A 151 6.67 -19.47 -9.16
CA ARG A 151 7.37 -18.18 -9.10
C ARG A 151 6.43 -17.03 -8.73
N PHE A 152 5.22 -17.00 -9.29
CA PHE A 152 4.22 -16.00 -8.94
C PHE A 152 3.76 -16.16 -7.49
N VAL A 153 3.49 -17.39 -7.04
CA VAL A 153 3.14 -17.67 -5.64
C VAL A 153 4.25 -17.22 -4.69
N LEU A 154 5.51 -17.48 -5.03
CA LEU A 154 6.65 -17.02 -4.24
C LEU A 154 6.71 -15.49 -4.18
N PHE A 155 6.51 -14.80 -5.30
CA PHE A 155 6.43 -13.35 -5.35
C PHE A 155 5.34 -12.79 -4.44
N VAL A 156 4.12 -13.36 -4.49
CA VAL A 156 3.02 -12.93 -3.61
C VAL A 156 3.37 -13.15 -2.14
N LYS A 157 4.00 -14.29 -1.80
CA LYS A 157 4.44 -14.54 -0.42
C LYS A 157 5.46 -13.52 0.06
N ILE A 158 6.48 -13.23 -0.75
CA ILE A 158 7.49 -12.23 -0.43
C ILE A 158 6.85 -10.85 -0.24
N ALA A 159 5.91 -10.47 -1.12
CA ALA A 159 5.22 -9.19 -1.00
C ALA A 159 4.44 -9.05 0.32
N ILE A 160 3.73 -10.11 0.72
CA ILE A 160 3.03 -10.16 2.01
C ILE A 160 4.05 -10.07 3.17
N ALA A 161 5.09 -10.90 3.15
CA ALA A 161 6.08 -10.94 4.22
C ALA A 161 6.82 -9.61 4.38
N LEU A 162 7.24 -8.96 3.30
CA LEU A 162 7.86 -7.64 3.35
C LEU A 162 6.93 -6.59 3.96
N THR A 163 5.68 -6.58 3.53
CA THR A 163 4.68 -5.63 4.02
C THR A 163 4.48 -5.77 5.54
N PHE A 164 4.21 -6.97 6.02
CA PHE A 164 3.96 -7.21 7.45
C PHE A 164 5.24 -7.12 8.29
N THR A 165 6.38 -7.62 7.81
CA THR A 165 7.65 -7.46 8.54
C THR A 165 7.97 -5.99 8.74
N CYS A 166 7.86 -5.17 7.70
CA CYS A 166 8.18 -3.75 7.82
C CYS A 166 7.14 -2.98 8.63
N HIS A 167 5.87 -3.34 8.54
CA HIS A 167 4.82 -2.84 9.45
C HIS A 167 5.15 -3.19 10.92
N GLY A 168 5.56 -4.43 11.17
CA GLY A 168 5.99 -4.91 12.48
C GLY A 168 7.20 -4.16 13.03
N LEU A 169 8.18 -3.78 12.19
CA LEU A 169 9.33 -2.95 12.60
C LEU A 169 8.89 -1.60 13.18
N TYR A 170 7.87 -0.97 12.60
CA TYR A 170 7.28 0.24 13.19
C TYR A 170 6.55 -0.08 14.48
N ALA A 171 5.72 -1.13 14.52
CA ALA A 171 4.93 -1.48 15.70
C ALA A 171 5.81 -1.79 16.94
N VAL A 172 6.92 -2.52 16.77
CA VAL A 172 7.87 -2.82 17.86
C VAL A 172 8.79 -1.66 18.21
N GLY A 173 8.79 -0.57 17.43
CA GLY A 173 9.64 0.60 17.68
C GLY A 173 11.09 0.43 17.24
N PHE A 174 11.39 -0.48 16.30
CA PHE A 174 12.70 -0.52 15.65
C PHE A 174 12.93 0.76 14.83
N TYR A 175 11.90 1.20 14.11
CA TYR A 175 11.80 2.58 13.61
C TYR A 175 10.95 3.41 14.58
N PRO A 176 11.09 4.75 14.57
CA PRO A 176 10.20 5.63 15.31
C PRO A 176 8.74 5.29 15.05
N ARG A 177 8.01 4.96 16.12
CA ARG A 177 6.59 4.62 16.03
C ARG A 177 5.80 5.80 15.50
N PRO A 178 4.98 5.62 14.47
CA PRO A 178 4.07 6.67 14.03
C PRO A 178 3.13 7.05 15.19
N GLY A 179 3.02 8.35 15.50
CA GLY A 179 2.16 8.82 16.60
C GLY A 179 0.70 8.39 16.44
N ASN A 180 0.22 8.36 15.20
CA ASN A 180 -1.12 7.86 14.87
C ASN A 180 -1.32 6.37 15.22
N PHE A 181 -0.28 5.53 15.30
CA PHE A 181 -0.46 4.13 15.72
C PHE A 181 -0.80 4.05 17.21
N LEU A 182 -0.08 4.81 18.04
CA LEU A 182 -0.35 4.88 19.48
C LEU A 182 -1.73 5.47 19.73
N GLU A 183 -2.05 6.58 19.08
CA GLU A 183 -3.33 7.26 19.21
C GLU A 183 -4.50 6.35 18.76
N MET A 184 -4.38 5.67 17.62
CA MET A 184 -5.40 4.71 17.18
C MET A 184 -5.62 3.61 18.22
N VAL A 185 -4.57 3.07 18.82
CA VAL A 185 -4.73 2.02 19.84
C VAL A 185 -5.42 2.56 21.08
N MET A 186 -5.04 3.74 21.57
CA MET A 186 -5.66 4.37 22.76
C MET A 186 -7.11 4.82 22.51
N ASN A 187 -7.46 5.19 21.27
CA ASN A 187 -8.84 5.57 20.93
C ASN A 187 -9.75 4.36 20.74
N ILE A 188 -9.21 3.22 20.31
CA ILE A 188 -9.99 1.99 20.06
C ILE A 188 -10.08 1.13 21.33
N LEU A 189 -8.98 1.02 22.07
CA LEU A 189 -8.88 0.21 23.27
C LEU A 189 -8.79 1.13 24.50
N PRO A 190 -9.47 0.81 25.61
CA PRO A 190 -9.42 1.61 26.83
C PRO A 190 -8.10 1.38 27.60
N VAL A 191 -6.98 1.75 26.99
CA VAL A 191 -5.62 1.58 27.52
C VAL A 191 -4.86 2.89 27.47
N ASN A 192 -3.92 3.06 28.40
CA ASN A 192 -2.98 4.18 28.37
C ASN A 192 -1.84 3.93 27.37
N GLU A 193 -0.94 4.89 27.22
CA GLU A 193 0.19 4.81 26.28
C GLU A 193 1.06 3.57 26.51
N THR A 194 1.36 3.22 27.77
CA THR A 194 2.13 2.00 28.11
C THR A 194 1.40 0.74 27.63
N GLY A 195 0.08 0.66 27.84
CA GLY A 195 -0.74 -0.43 27.32
C GLY A 195 -0.76 -0.48 25.80
N ALA A 196 -0.85 0.67 25.13
CA ALA A 196 -0.79 0.76 23.67
C ALA A 196 0.56 0.29 23.12
N ILE A 197 1.66 0.64 23.78
CA ILE A 197 3.02 0.17 23.46
C ILE A 197 3.10 -1.36 23.57
N HIS A 198 2.57 -1.95 24.66
CA HIS A 198 2.55 -3.40 24.82
C HIS A 198 1.73 -4.09 23.73
N PHE A 199 0.55 -3.56 23.41
CA PHE A 199 -0.29 -4.08 22.34
C PHE A 199 0.43 -4.06 20.98
N LEU A 200 1.06 -2.92 20.63
CA LEU A 200 1.80 -2.77 19.37
C LEU A 200 3.02 -3.70 19.31
N ASN A 201 3.73 -3.90 20.42
CA ASN A 201 4.82 -4.88 20.50
C ASN A 201 4.33 -6.30 20.21
N THR A 202 3.18 -6.69 20.78
CA THR A 202 2.58 -8.00 20.51
C THR A 202 2.16 -8.13 19.05
N ALA A 203 1.49 -7.12 18.49
CA ALA A 203 1.11 -7.10 17.09
C ALA A 203 2.31 -7.22 16.15
N GLY A 204 3.38 -6.45 16.42
CA GLY A 204 4.61 -6.51 15.62
C GLY A 204 5.33 -7.86 15.72
N ALA A 205 5.32 -8.49 16.90
CA ALA A 205 5.85 -9.85 17.05
C ALA A 205 5.06 -10.86 16.21
N LEU A 206 3.72 -10.77 16.20
CA LEU A 206 2.86 -11.60 15.36
C LEU A 206 3.11 -11.37 13.87
N ASP A 207 3.43 -10.14 13.46
CA ASP A 207 3.79 -9.79 12.08
C ASP A 207 5.11 -10.43 11.62
N PHE A 208 6.07 -10.61 12.53
CA PHE A 208 7.27 -11.39 12.23
C PHE A 208 6.98 -12.89 12.15
N LEU A 209 6.19 -13.42 13.10
CA LEU A 209 5.82 -14.83 13.11
C LEU A 209 5.04 -15.23 11.86
N LEU A 210 4.08 -14.41 11.39
CA LEU A 210 3.35 -14.69 10.16
C LEU A 210 4.28 -14.69 8.95
N SER A 211 5.24 -13.76 8.91
CA SER A 211 6.17 -13.60 7.79
C SER A 211 7.06 -14.82 7.64
N LEU A 212 7.51 -15.40 8.74
CA LEU A 212 8.24 -16.68 8.76
C LEU A 212 7.33 -17.86 8.43
N ALA A 213 6.17 -17.96 9.08
CA ALA A 213 5.22 -19.06 8.92
C ALA A 213 4.71 -19.21 7.48
N LEU A 214 4.70 -18.12 6.70
CA LEU A 214 4.30 -18.12 5.30
C LEU A 214 5.18 -19.01 4.40
N PHE A 215 6.44 -19.25 4.79
CA PHE A 215 7.40 -20.07 4.05
C PHE A 215 7.59 -21.47 4.61
N LEU A 216 7.01 -21.77 5.77
CA LEU A 216 7.08 -23.10 6.39
C LEU A 216 6.23 -24.14 5.61
N PRO A 217 6.57 -25.44 5.72
CA PRO A 217 5.80 -26.50 5.07
C PRO A 217 4.45 -26.77 5.76
N GLY A 218 3.60 -27.57 5.13
CA GLY A 218 2.35 -28.03 5.75
C GLY A 218 1.27 -26.96 5.84
N ARG A 219 0.64 -26.82 7.03
CA ARG A 219 -0.52 -25.93 7.25
C ARG A 219 -0.14 -24.52 7.72
N TRP A 220 1.13 -24.28 8.05
CA TRP A 220 1.62 -22.99 8.52
C TRP A 220 1.32 -21.82 7.59
N PRO A 221 1.47 -21.93 6.25
CA PRO A 221 1.13 -20.83 5.36
C PRO A 221 -0.36 -20.48 5.37
N LEU A 222 -1.24 -21.45 5.61
CA LEU A 222 -2.68 -21.18 5.68
C LEU A 222 -3.03 -20.41 6.95
N ALA A 223 -2.46 -20.79 8.09
CA ALA A 223 -2.65 -20.08 9.35
C ALA A 223 -2.11 -18.64 9.25
N ALA A 224 -0.90 -18.47 8.68
CA ALA A 224 -0.32 -17.16 8.42
C ALA A 224 -1.20 -16.29 7.52
N LEU A 225 -1.78 -16.86 6.46
CA LEU A 225 -2.67 -16.13 5.55
C LEU A 225 -4.02 -15.77 6.18
N VAL A 226 -4.59 -16.64 7.02
CA VAL A 226 -5.80 -16.32 7.80
C VAL A 226 -5.53 -15.14 8.72
N TYR A 227 -4.42 -15.19 9.48
CA TYR A 227 -4.01 -14.09 10.34
C TYR A 227 -3.77 -12.81 9.52
N ALA A 228 -2.99 -12.87 8.43
CA ALA A 228 -2.70 -11.70 7.60
C ALA A 228 -3.97 -11.08 6.99
N SER A 229 -4.94 -11.90 6.56
CA SER A 229 -6.24 -11.42 6.11
C SER A 229 -7.04 -10.74 7.22
N PHE A 230 -7.10 -11.34 8.41
CA PHE A 230 -7.81 -10.74 9.54
C PHE A 230 -7.13 -9.45 10.02
N TRP A 231 -5.82 -9.52 10.28
CA TRP A 231 -5.04 -8.42 10.83
C TRP A 231 -4.91 -7.26 9.84
N GLY A 232 -4.66 -7.54 8.55
CA GLY A 232 -4.65 -6.52 7.51
C GLY A 232 -6.00 -5.81 7.35
N LEU A 233 -7.12 -6.51 7.61
CA LEU A 233 -8.45 -5.90 7.59
C LEU A 233 -8.66 -5.01 8.82
N ALA A 234 -8.32 -5.54 10.01
CA ALA A 234 -8.43 -4.81 11.26
C ALA A 234 -7.62 -3.50 11.24
N THR A 235 -6.36 -3.54 10.81
CA THR A 235 -5.49 -2.34 10.72
C THR A 235 -5.89 -1.38 9.60
N SER A 236 -6.52 -1.88 8.54
CA SER A 236 -7.11 -1.02 7.50
C SER A 236 -8.32 -0.25 8.06
N ILE A 237 -9.21 -0.91 8.79
CA ILE A 237 -10.43 -0.29 9.37
C ILE A 237 -10.09 0.62 10.56
N ALA A 238 -9.04 0.29 11.32
CA ALA A 238 -8.64 1.01 12.54
C ALA A 238 -8.54 2.53 12.34
N ARG A 239 -8.07 3.00 11.17
CA ARG A 239 -7.96 4.44 10.89
C ARG A 239 -9.30 5.16 10.89
N VAL A 240 -10.30 4.63 10.19
CA VAL A 240 -11.64 5.23 10.23
C VAL A 240 -12.22 5.04 11.62
N TRP A 241 -12.12 3.84 12.19
CA TRP A 241 -12.75 3.52 13.47
C TRP A 241 -12.22 4.37 14.64
N ALA A 242 -10.90 4.60 14.73
CA ALA A 242 -10.27 5.36 15.81
C ALA A 242 -10.66 6.84 15.86
N TYR A 243 -11.05 7.42 14.72
CA TYR A 243 -11.31 8.86 14.60
C TYR A 243 -12.75 9.14 14.16
N PHE A 244 -13.64 8.14 14.19
CA PHE A 244 -15.02 8.31 13.79
C PHE A 244 -15.85 8.93 14.92
N HIS A 245 -16.42 10.09 14.65
CA HIS A 245 -17.36 10.76 15.55
C HIS A 245 -18.66 11.04 14.81
N TRP A 246 -19.80 10.67 15.40
CA TRP A 246 -21.11 10.82 14.74
C TRP A 246 -21.43 12.28 14.37
N ALA A 247 -21.00 13.24 15.20
CA ALA A 247 -21.20 14.66 14.95
C ALA A 247 -20.41 15.20 13.75
N PHE A 248 -19.31 14.53 13.36
CA PHE A 248 -18.38 14.98 12.31
C PHE A 248 -18.04 13.84 11.34
N TRP A 249 -19.03 12.97 11.07
CA TRP A 249 -18.81 11.74 10.32
C TRP A 249 -18.27 12.01 8.90
N ASP A 250 -18.68 13.11 8.27
CA ASP A 250 -18.25 13.48 6.93
C ASP A 250 -16.77 13.89 6.91
N SER A 251 -16.33 14.67 7.91
CA SER A 251 -14.94 15.10 8.06
C SER A 251 -14.03 13.91 8.35
N ALA A 252 -14.46 13.01 9.25
CA ALA A 252 -13.74 11.79 9.57
C ALA A 252 -13.54 10.90 8.32
N LEU A 253 -14.58 10.72 7.51
CA LEU A 253 -14.47 9.96 6.27
C LEU A 253 -13.57 10.64 5.24
N LYS A 254 -13.69 11.96 5.03
CA LYS A 254 -12.83 12.70 4.10
C LYS A 254 -11.34 12.54 4.41
N HIS A 255 -10.98 12.58 5.69
CA HIS A 255 -9.59 12.46 6.15
C HIS A 255 -9.11 11.01 6.14
N TRP A 256 -9.88 10.05 6.67
CA TRP A 256 -9.33 8.72 6.99
C TRP A 256 -9.74 7.61 6.03
N LEU A 257 -10.84 7.78 5.27
CA LEU A 257 -11.35 6.71 4.42
C LEU A 257 -10.34 6.30 3.35
N HIS A 258 -9.69 7.26 2.70
CA HIS A 258 -8.71 6.96 1.66
C HIS A 258 -7.49 6.22 2.24
N GLU A 259 -7.02 6.57 3.44
CA GLU A 259 -5.98 5.85 4.16
C GLU A 259 -6.38 4.39 4.49
N SER A 260 -7.63 4.16 4.87
CA SER A 260 -8.14 2.79 5.04
C SER A 260 -8.15 2.02 3.71
N VAL A 261 -8.70 2.62 2.65
CA VAL A 261 -8.91 1.96 1.35
C VAL A 261 -7.60 1.67 0.62
N MET A 262 -6.58 2.54 0.71
CA MET A 262 -5.27 2.28 0.10
C MET A 262 -4.57 1.05 0.70
N ARG A 263 -4.97 0.61 1.90
CA ARG A 263 -4.41 -0.54 2.61
C ARG A 263 -5.19 -1.83 2.39
N PHE A 264 -6.31 -1.80 1.67
CA PHE A 264 -7.04 -3.02 1.33
C PHE A 264 -6.20 -4.16 0.70
N PRO A 265 -5.12 -3.90 -0.08
CA PRO A 265 -4.21 -4.96 -0.49
C PRO A 265 -3.65 -5.82 0.66
N HIS A 266 -3.52 -5.27 1.87
CA HIS A 266 -2.96 -5.94 3.04
C HIS A 266 -3.81 -7.12 3.51
N PHE A 267 -5.11 -7.15 3.21
CA PHE A 267 -5.96 -8.31 3.51
C PHE A 267 -6.48 -9.03 2.27
N LEU A 268 -6.76 -8.30 1.18
CA LEU A 268 -7.30 -8.89 -0.04
C LEU A 268 -6.28 -9.79 -0.75
N VAL A 269 -5.00 -9.42 -0.78
CA VAL A 269 -3.95 -10.24 -1.42
C VAL A 269 -3.67 -11.51 -0.61
N PRO A 270 -3.49 -11.48 0.73
CA PRO A 270 -3.43 -12.69 1.54
C PRO A 270 -4.68 -13.58 1.38
N LEU A 271 -5.87 -12.98 1.34
CA LEU A 271 -7.12 -13.74 1.18
C LEU A 271 -7.18 -14.42 -0.19
N ALA A 272 -6.73 -13.74 -1.25
CA ALA A 272 -6.63 -14.31 -2.58
C ALA A 272 -5.71 -15.54 -2.60
N LEU A 273 -4.53 -15.44 -1.96
CA LEU A 273 -3.59 -16.55 -1.87
C LEU A 273 -4.12 -17.70 -1.00
N LEU A 274 -4.82 -17.40 0.10
CA LEU A 274 -5.48 -18.38 0.96
C LEU A 274 -6.50 -19.20 0.17
N LEU A 275 -7.41 -18.53 -0.55
CA LEU A 275 -8.44 -19.18 -1.35
C LEU A 275 -7.84 -19.98 -2.52
N TYR A 276 -6.74 -19.49 -3.10
CA TYR A 276 -6.00 -20.24 -4.11
C TYR A 276 -5.46 -21.57 -3.55
N PHE A 277 -4.81 -21.56 -2.38
CA PHE A 277 -4.31 -22.79 -1.75
C PHE A 277 -5.44 -23.72 -1.31
N TRP A 278 -6.50 -23.17 -0.71
CA TRP A 278 -7.67 -23.94 -0.29
C TRP A 278 -8.31 -24.69 -1.46
N GLY A 279 -8.48 -24.01 -2.60
CA GLY A 279 -8.99 -24.62 -3.82
C GLY A 279 -8.09 -25.73 -4.38
N ARG A 280 -6.78 -25.64 -4.17
CA ARG A 280 -5.82 -26.64 -4.63
C ARG A 280 -5.81 -27.88 -3.72
N MET A 281 -6.00 -27.72 -2.41
CA MET A 281 -6.11 -28.85 -1.48
C MET A 281 -7.38 -29.67 -1.71
N LYS A 282 -8.52 -29.03 -1.95
CA LYS A 282 -9.78 -29.72 -2.28
C LYS A 282 -9.73 -30.56 -3.57
N ARG A 283 -8.74 -30.34 -4.46
CA ARG A 283 -8.54 -31.14 -5.68
C ARG A 283 -7.66 -32.36 -5.47
N ARG A 284 -6.92 -32.43 -4.36
CA ARG A 284 -6.00 -33.54 -4.05
C ARG A 284 -6.62 -34.59 -3.13
N ARG A 285 -7.82 -34.31 -2.60
CA ARG A 285 -8.69 -35.24 -1.88
C ARG A 285 -9.80 -35.64 -2.84
#